data_AF-A0A293MBL1-F1
#
_entry.id   AF-A0A293MBL1-F1
#
_cell.length_a   1.000
_cell.length_b   1.000
_cell.length_c   1.000
_cell.angle_alpha   90.00
_cell.angle_beta   90.00
_cell.angle_gamma   90.00
#
_symmetry.space_group_name_H-M   'P 1'
#
loop_
_entity.id
_entity.type
_entity.pdbx_description
1 polymer ?
#
loop_
_entity_poly.entity_id
_entity_poly.type
_entity_poly.pdbx_seq_one_letter_code
_entity_poly.pdbx_strand_id
1 'polypeptide(L)'
;MEWLFGRRKTPEEMLRQNQRALNKAMRDLDRERAKMEQQEKKIIADIKKMAKDNQMDAVKIMARDLVRTRRQVKKFILMRANIQAVALKIQTLRSQNAMAQAMKGVTRAMQNMNKQMNLPQIQKIMQEFEKQSEIMDMKEEMMNEAIDDAMGDDEDEEESDAIVTQVLGSLRLWT
;
A
#
# COMPACT_ATOMS: atom_id res chain seq x y z
N MET A 1 31.98 -26.07 11.14
CA MET A 1 30.88 -25.62 12.02
C MET A 1 29.95 -24.57 11.38
N GLU A 2 30.13 -24.17 10.11
CA GLU A 2 29.25 -23.18 9.43
C GLU A 2 28.02 -23.79 8.72
N TRP A 3 27.88 -25.12 8.69
CA TRP A 3 26.76 -25.81 8.03
C TRP A 3 25.56 -26.07 8.96
N LEU A 4 25.75 -26.01 10.29
CA LEU A 4 24.74 -26.34 11.30
C LEU A 4 23.96 -25.13 11.84
N PHE A 5 24.45 -23.91 11.62
CA PHE A 5 23.74 -22.68 11.97
C PHE A 5 23.53 -21.88 10.69
N GLY A 6 22.31 -21.92 10.15
CA GLY A 6 21.95 -21.24 8.91
C GLY A 6 22.47 -19.80 8.91
N ARG A 7 23.19 -19.43 7.84
CA ARG A 7 23.81 -18.10 7.69
C ARG A 7 22.78 -17.03 8.05
N ARG A 8 23.08 -16.22 9.07
CA ARG A 8 22.30 -15.02 9.38
C ARG A 8 22.37 -14.13 8.13
N LYS A 9 21.21 -13.88 7.53
CA LYS A 9 21.11 -13.03 6.34
C LYS A 9 21.68 -11.66 6.65
N THR A 10 22.46 -11.12 5.72
CA THR A 10 22.95 -9.76 5.87
C THR A 10 21.78 -8.77 5.80
N PRO A 11 21.90 -7.56 6.38
CA PRO A 11 20.87 -6.54 6.25
C PRO A 11 20.47 -6.27 4.78
N GLU A 12 21.43 -6.34 3.86
CA GLU A 12 21.19 -6.16 2.43
C GLU A 12 20.39 -7.31 1.81
N GLU A 13 20.69 -8.56 2.19
CA GLU A 13 19.93 -9.75 1.77
C GLU A 13 18.49 -9.70 2.29
N MET A 14 18.28 -9.27 3.54
CA MET A 14 16.94 -9.09 4.11
C MET A 14 16.16 -7.99 3.38
N LEU A 15 16.76 -6.83 3.12
CA LEU A 15 16.13 -5.74 2.36
C LEU A 15 15.79 -6.16 0.92
N ARG A 16 16.62 -7.00 0.28
CA ARG A 16 16.31 -7.57 -1.05
C ARG A 16 15.16 -8.56 -0.99
N GLN A 17 15.14 -9.45 -0.01
CA GLN A 17 14.08 -10.43 0.15
C GLN A 17 12.73 -9.74 0.43
N ASN A 18 12.71 -8.77 1.34
CA ASN A 18 11.49 -8.03 1.68
C ASN A 18 10.95 -7.27 0.47
N GLN A 19 11.81 -6.61 -0.32
CA GLN A 19 11.38 -5.96 -1.56
C GLN A 19 10.71 -6.94 -2.54
N ARG A 20 11.27 -8.15 -2.70
CA ARG A 20 10.68 -9.18 -3.57
C ARG A 20 9.33 -9.67 -3.04
N ALA A 21 9.22 -9.84 -1.74
CA ALA A 21 7.96 -10.23 -1.09
C ALA A 21 6.87 -9.16 -1.27
N LEU A 22 7.20 -7.89 -1.06
CA LEU A 22 6.26 -6.77 -1.29
C LEU A 22 5.84 -6.68 -2.75
N ASN A 23 6.78 -6.80 -3.69
CA ASN A 23 6.46 -6.80 -5.13
C ASN A 23 5.56 -7.96 -5.54
N LYS A 24 5.73 -9.14 -4.92
CA LYS A 24 4.85 -10.28 -5.14
C LYS A 24 3.44 -9.99 -4.59
N ALA A 25 3.36 -9.49 -3.36
CA ALA A 25 2.08 -9.14 -2.73
C ALA A 25 1.31 -8.09 -3.55
N MET A 26 1.97 -7.05 -4.07
CA MET A 26 1.33 -6.07 -4.97
C MET A 26 0.71 -6.75 -6.20
N ARG A 27 1.43 -7.66 -6.86
CA ARG A 27 0.92 -8.40 -8.03
C ARG A 27 -0.22 -9.33 -7.70
N ASP A 28 -0.22 -9.91 -6.51
CA ASP A 28 -1.30 -10.79 -6.04
C ASP A 28 -2.56 -9.96 -5.76
N LEU A 29 -2.43 -8.80 -5.10
CA LEU A 29 -3.54 -7.84 -4.91
C LEU A 29 -4.09 -7.30 -6.23
N ASP A 30 -3.22 -6.96 -7.20
CA ASP A 30 -3.67 -6.51 -8.53
C ASP A 30 -4.49 -7.59 -9.25
N ARG A 31 -4.10 -8.87 -9.09
CA ARG A 31 -4.84 -10.00 -9.67
C ARG A 31 -6.18 -10.23 -8.98
N GLU A 32 -6.23 -10.13 -7.66
CA GLU A 32 -7.50 -10.24 -6.92
C GLU A 32 -8.44 -9.08 -7.23
N ARG A 33 -7.93 -7.84 -7.28
CA ARG A 33 -8.70 -6.67 -7.71
C ARG A 33 -9.33 -6.89 -9.09
N ALA A 34 -8.54 -7.35 -10.07
CA ALA A 34 -9.04 -7.59 -11.42
C ALA A 34 -10.15 -8.66 -11.46
N LYS A 35 -10.09 -9.69 -10.60
CA LYS A 35 -11.18 -10.66 -10.46
C LYS A 35 -12.44 -10.03 -9.87
N MET A 36 -12.30 -9.19 -8.85
CA MET A 36 -13.42 -8.47 -8.24
C MET A 36 -14.07 -7.49 -9.23
N GLU A 37 -13.29 -6.76 -10.03
CA GLU A 37 -13.81 -5.89 -11.10
C GLU A 37 -14.59 -6.68 -12.16
N GLN A 38 -14.18 -7.91 -12.47
CA GLN A 38 -14.93 -8.79 -13.37
C GLN A 38 -16.24 -9.27 -12.72
N GLN A 39 -16.22 -9.61 -11.43
CA GLN A 39 -17.42 -9.98 -10.68
C GLN A 39 -18.40 -8.80 -10.60
N GLU A 40 -17.91 -7.58 -10.37
CA GLU A 40 -18.73 -6.36 -10.38
C GLU A 40 -19.50 -6.21 -11.69
N LYS A 41 -18.81 -6.39 -12.83
CA LYS A 41 -19.44 -6.33 -14.16
C LYS A 41 -20.53 -7.39 -14.35
N LYS A 42 -20.32 -8.60 -13.82
CA LYS A 42 -21.32 -9.67 -13.88
C LYS A 42 -22.54 -9.33 -13.02
N ILE A 43 -22.33 -8.89 -11.78
CA ILE A 43 -23.40 -8.46 -10.87
C ILE A 43 -24.24 -7.35 -11.51
N ILE A 44 -23.61 -6.35 -12.15
CA ILE A 44 -24.32 -5.28 -12.87
C ILE A 44 -25.18 -5.84 -14.01
N ALA A 45 -24.66 -6.80 -14.78
CA ALA A 45 -25.41 -7.43 -15.86
C ALA A 45 -26.61 -8.23 -15.33
N ASP A 46 -26.42 -8.97 -14.25
CA ASP A 46 -27.47 -9.77 -13.61
C ASP A 46 -28.56 -8.87 -13.01
N ILE A 47 -28.19 -7.80 -12.31
CA ILE A 47 -29.11 -6.77 -11.80
C ILE A 47 -29.98 -6.21 -12.92
N LYS A 48 -29.39 -5.84 -14.07
CA LYS A 48 -30.13 -5.33 -15.22
C LYS A 48 -31.11 -6.35 -15.77
N LYS A 49 -30.73 -7.63 -15.83
CA LYS A 49 -31.59 -8.72 -16.30
C LYS A 49 -32.79 -8.91 -15.37
N MET A 50 -32.54 -9.08 -14.06
CA MET A 50 -33.60 -9.28 -13.06
C MET A 50 -34.57 -8.09 -12.99
N ALA A 51 -34.07 -6.87 -13.19
CA ALA A 51 -34.92 -5.69 -13.23
C ALA A 51 -35.85 -5.67 -14.46
N LYS A 52 -35.40 -6.18 -15.63
CA LYS A 52 -36.29 -6.37 -16.80
C LYS A 52 -37.36 -7.43 -16.55
N ASP A 53 -36.99 -8.48 -15.82
CA ASP A 53 -37.89 -9.57 -15.43
C ASP A 53 -38.81 -9.18 -14.25
N ASN A 54 -38.78 -7.91 -13.82
CA ASN A 54 -39.56 -7.35 -12.72
C ASN A 54 -39.34 -8.05 -11.35
N GLN A 55 -38.16 -8.65 -11.14
CA GLN A 55 -37.78 -9.35 -9.91
C GLN A 55 -37.13 -8.40 -8.89
N MET A 56 -37.92 -7.48 -8.35
CA MET A 56 -37.42 -6.37 -7.53
C MET A 56 -36.72 -6.78 -6.23
N ASP A 57 -37.15 -7.86 -5.57
CA ASP A 57 -36.49 -8.35 -4.36
C ASP A 57 -35.08 -8.89 -4.65
N ALA A 58 -34.92 -9.59 -5.77
CA ALA A 58 -33.62 -10.08 -6.22
C ALA A 58 -32.69 -8.93 -6.64
N VAL A 59 -33.23 -7.88 -7.26
CA VAL A 59 -32.49 -6.64 -7.59
C VAL A 59 -31.94 -5.98 -6.33
N LYS A 60 -32.74 -5.86 -5.26
CA LYS A 60 -32.28 -5.26 -3.99
C LYS A 60 -31.15 -6.07 -3.34
N ILE A 61 -31.28 -7.41 -3.31
CA ILE A 61 -30.24 -8.29 -2.76
C ILE A 61 -28.93 -8.14 -3.54
N MET A 62 -29.02 -8.15 -4.87
CA MET A 62 -27.85 -8.06 -5.73
C MET A 62 -27.22 -6.66 -5.74
N ALA A 63 -28.01 -5.60 -5.55
CA ALA A 63 -27.48 -4.25 -5.36
C ALA A 63 -26.62 -4.14 -4.10
N ARG A 64 -27.03 -4.78 -2.98
CA ARG A 64 -26.18 -4.86 -1.78
C ARG A 64 -24.88 -5.61 -2.04
N ASP A 65 -24.92 -6.69 -2.82
CA ASP A 65 -23.71 -7.43 -3.22
C ASP A 65 -22.78 -6.58 -4.13
N LEU A 66 -23.37 -5.73 -4.98
CA LEU A 66 -22.63 -4.78 -5.80
C LEU A 66 -21.88 -3.75 -4.95
N VAL A 67 -22.53 -3.14 -3.95
CA VAL A 67 -21.89 -2.21 -3.01
C VAL A 67 -20.71 -2.88 -2.32
N ARG A 68 -20.93 -4.07 -1.74
CA ARG A 68 -19.88 -4.85 -1.06
C ARG A 68 -18.70 -5.15 -1.99
N THR A 69 -18.97 -5.56 -3.22
CA THR A 69 -17.95 -5.84 -4.23
C THR A 69 -17.13 -4.60 -4.56
N ARG A 70 -17.78 -3.44 -4.79
CA ARG A 70 -17.10 -2.15 -5.03
C ARG A 70 -16.24 -1.72 -3.85
N ARG A 71 -16.74 -1.87 -2.63
CA ARG A 71 -15.98 -1.58 -1.40
C ARG A 71 -14.74 -2.47 -1.30
N GLN A 72 -14.87 -3.76 -1.62
CA GLN A 72 -13.73 -4.67 -1.65
C GLN A 72 -12.70 -4.28 -2.72
N VAL A 73 -13.13 -3.83 -3.91
CA VAL A 73 -12.23 -3.27 -4.94
C VAL A 73 -11.49 -2.04 -4.41
N LYS A 74 -12.20 -1.08 -3.78
CA LYS A 74 -11.59 0.09 -3.13
C LYS A 74 -10.56 -0.34 -2.08
N LYS A 75 -10.89 -1.32 -1.23
CA LYS A 75 -9.99 -1.87 -0.21
C LYS A 75 -8.71 -2.46 -0.83
N PHE A 76 -8.81 -3.18 -1.96
CA PHE A 76 -7.64 -3.69 -2.68
C PHE A 76 -6.73 -2.56 -3.23
N ILE A 77 -7.32 -1.47 -3.72
CA ILE A 77 -6.56 -0.30 -4.18
C ILE A 77 -5.78 0.33 -3.02
N LEU A 78 -6.44 0.52 -1.87
CA LEU A 78 -5.82 1.07 -0.66
C LEU A 78 -4.69 0.16 -0.13
N MET A 79 -4.95 -1.14 -0.01
CA MET A 79 -3.92 -2.11 0.43
C MET A 79 -2.71 -2.12 -0.50
N ARG A 80 -2.92 -2.04 -1.83
CA ARG A 80 -1.81 -1.94 -2.79
C ARG A 80 -1.01 -0.65 -2.58
N ALA A 81 -1.68 0.48 -2.42
CA ALA A 81 -1.02 1.77 -2.17
C ALA A 81 -0.16 1.72 -0.90
N ASN A 82 -0.66 1.10 0.17
CA ASN A 82 0.08 0.90 1.42
C ASN A 82 1.33 0.04 1.21
N ILE A 83 1.21 -1.09 0.53
CA ILE A 83 2.38 -1.94 0.22
C ILE A 83 3.39 -1.19 -0.65
N GLN A 84 2.94 -0.38 -1.60
CA GLN A 84 3.80 0.45 -2.43
C GLN A 84 4.56 1.49 -1.59
N ALA A 85 3.89 2.13 -0.62
CA ALA A 85 4.54 3.06 0.30
C ALA A 85 5.62 2.37 1.15
N VAL A 86 5.31 1.20 1.71
CA VAL A 86 6.29 0.39 2.45
C VAL A 86 7.45 -0.02 1.55
N ALA A 87 7.18 -0.40 0.30
CA ALA A 87 8.21 -0.75 -0.68
C ALA A 87 9.15 0.43 -0.98
N LEU A 88 8.62 1.65 -1.08
CA LEU A 88 9.43 2.86 -1.21
C LEU A 88 10.26 3.13 0.05
N LYS A 89 9.70 2.93 1.25
CA LYS A 89 10.46 3.04 2.52
C LYS A 89 11.63 2.06 2.55
N ILE A 90 11.43 0.81 2.14
CA ILE A 90 12.51 -0.19 2.04
C ILE A 90 13.58 0.21 1.02
N GLN A 91 13.19 0.79 -0.12
CA GLN A 91 14.13 1.30 -1.10
C GLN A 91 14.99 2.43 -0.51
N THR A 92 14.38 3.36 0.22
CA THR A 92 15.10 4.43 0.93
C THR A 92 16.08 3.86 1.97
N LEU A 93 15.64 2.91 2.80
CA LEU A 93 16.50 2.24 3.78
C LEU A 93 17.69 1.52 3.12
N ARG A 94 17.50 0.94 1.93
CA ARG A 94 18.60 0.33 1.18
C ARG A 94 19.64 1.36 0.74
N SER A 95 19.20 2.50 0.20
CA SER A 95 20.08 3.60 -0.19
C SER A 95 20.85 4.16 1.00
N GLN A 96 20.17 4.33 2.15
CA GLN A 96 20.79 4.76 3.40
C GLN A 96 21.83 3.76 3.90
N ASN A 97 21.55 2.46 3.85
CA ASN A 97 22.50 1.42 4.25
C ASN A 97 23.75 1.42 3.34
N ALA A 98 23.57 1.52 2.03
CA ALA A 98 24.68 1.63 1.08
C ALA A 98 25.54 2.89 1.35
N MET A 99 24.90 4.02 1.64
CA MET A 99 25.59 5.26 2.01
C MET A 99 26.35 5.10 3.34
N ALA A 100 25.75 4.48 4.36
CA ALA A 100 26.39 4.24 5.64
C ALA A 100 27.61 3.31 5.50
N GLN A 101 27.54 2.28 4.65
CA GLN A 101 28.68 1.42 4.34
C GLN A 101 29.80 2.19 3.61
N ALA A 102 29.45 3.02 2.63
CA ALA A 102 30.41 3.88 1.93
C ALA A 102 31.07 4.88 2.88
N MET A 103 30.27 5.54 3.71
CA MET A 103 30.72 6.45 4.77
C MET A 103 31.64 5.75 5.76
N LYS A 104 31.35 4.51 6.19
CA LYS A 104 32.25 3.73 7.05
C LYS A 104 33.60 3.46 6.39
N GLY A 105 33.62 3.20 5.09
CA GLY A 105 34.86 3.08 4.30
C GLY A 105 35.64 4.40 4.26
N VAL A 106 34.95 5.50 3.98
CA VAL A 106 35.53 6.86 3.97
C VAL A 106 36.01 7.26 5.35
N THR A 107 35.26 7.01 6.43
CA THR A 107 35.66 7.29 7.82
C THR A 107 36.86 6.44 8.24
N ARG A 108 36.98 5.19 7.79
CA ARG A 108 38.21 4.39 8.03
C ARG A 108 39.41 4.95 7.29
N ALA A 109 39.24 5.34 6.03
CA ALA A 109 40.28 6.01 5.26
C ALA A 109 40.66 7.37 5.88
N MET A 110 39.66 8.14 6.32
CA MET A 110 39.82 9.39 7.03
C MET A 110 40.41 9.19 8.41
N GLN A 111 40.11 8.13 9.18
CA GLN A 111 40.76 7.84 10.47
C GLN A 111 42.24 7.50 10.27
N ASN A 112 42.56 6.75 9.20
CA ASN A 112 43.93 6.50 8.80
C ASN A 112 44.65 7.79 8.37
N MET A 113 43.94 8.76 7.76
CA MET A 113 44.47 10.12 7.46
C MET A 113 44.43 11.10 8.66
N ASN A 114 43.51 10.94 9.61
CA ASN A 114 43.22 11.81 10.76
C ASN A 114 44.07 11.45 11.99
N LYS A 115 44.87 10.38 11.90
CA LYS A 115 46.15 10.36 12.63
C LYS A 115 47.04 11.57 12.28
N GLN A 116 46.71 12.37 11.26
CA GLN A 116 47.42 13.59 10.88
C GLN A 116 46.60 14.90 10.80
N MET A 117 45.24 14.97 10.83
CA MET A 117 44.51 16.28 10.87
C MET A 117 43.00 16.24 11.29
N ASN A 118 42.61 17.26 12.08
CA ASN A 118 41.43 17.57 12.95
C ASN A 118 39.94 17.27 12.53
N LEU A 119 39.10 17.08 13.58
CA LEU A 119 37.76 16.44 13.69
C LEU A 119 36.40 17.18 13.41
N PRO A 120 36.24 18.45 13.00
CA PRO A 120 34.93 19.15 13.11
C PRO A 120 33.78 18.70 12.17
N GLN A 121 34.05 18.04 11.05
CA GLN A 121 33.03 17.83 9.99
C GLN A 121 32.10 16.63 10.25
N ILE A 122 32.50 15.68 11.09
CA ILE A 122 31.71 14.46 11.39
C ILE A 122 30.50 14.77 12.28
N GLN A 123 30.61 15.72 13.21
CA GLN A 123 29.50 16.13 14.08
C GLN A 123 28.35 16.78 13.31
N LYS A 124 28.67 17.53 12.24
CA LYS A 124 27.67 18.20 11.39
C LYS A 124 26.83 17.20 10.59
N ILE A 125 27.44 16.11 10.14
CA ILE A 125 26.74 15.05 9.40
C ILE A 125 25.77 14.28 10.32
N MET A 126 26.15 14.04 11.58
CA MET A 126 25.28 13.40 12.57
C MET A 126 24.07 14.28 12.94
N GLN A 127 24.27 15.60 13.10
CA GLN A 127 23.16 16.52 13.37
C GLN A 127 22.20 16.65 12.18
N GLU A 128 22.71 16.66 10.94
CA GLU A 128 21.85 16.70 9.75
C GLU A 128 21.05 15.38 9.60
N PHE A 129 21.62 14.25 10.03
CA PHE A 129 20.96 12.96 10.02
C PHE A 129 19.78 12.89 11.01
N GLU A 130 19.97 13.33 12.25
CA GLU A 130 18.89 13.38 13.26
C GLU A 130 17.72 14.25 12.77
N LYS A 131 18.01 15.42 12.19
CA LYS A 131 16.99 16.34 11.67
C LYS A 131 16.18 15.75 10.52
N GLN A 132 16.82 14.97 9.64
CA GLN A 132 16.12 14.30 8.54
C GLN A 132 15.29 13.09 9.00
N SER A 133 15.66 12.46 10.12
CA SER A 133 14.89 11.37 10.73
C SER A 133 13.59 11.88 11.34
N GLU A 134 13.62 12.99 12.09
CA GLU A 134 12.42 13.61 12.69
C GLU A 134 11.39 14.04 11.62
N ILE A 135 11.86 14.57 10.48
CA ILE A 135 10.97 14.94 9.35
C ILE A 135 10.28 13.71 8.76
N MET A 136 10.92 12.53 8.83
CA MET A 136 10.35 11.29 8.34
C MET A 136 9.25 10.76 9.28
N ASP A 137 9.46 10.86 10.59
CA ASP A 137 8.48 10.45 11.61
C ASP A 137 7.19 11.30 11.53
N MET A 138 7.31 12.63 11.34
CA MET A 138 6.11 13.48 11.15
C MET A 138 5.30 13.12 9.89
N LYS A 139 5.96 12.69 8.80
CA LYS A 139 5.24 12.23 7.60
C LYS A 139 4.53 10.90 7.82
N GLU A 140 4.97 10.11 8.79
CA GLU A 140 4.38 8.83 9.17
C GLU A 140 3.07 9.05 9.96
N GLU A 141 3.03 10.05 10.85
CA GLU A 141 1.79 10.48 11.53
C GLU A 141 0.73 10.99 10.55
N MET A 142 1.10 11.86 9.60
CA MET A 142 0.16 12.38 8.60
C MET A 142 -0.43 11.29 7.69
N MET A 143 0.34 10.22 7.44
CA MET A 143 -0.13 9.10 6.63
C MET A 143 -1.10 8.19 7.41
N ASN A 144 -0.95 8.06 8.73
CA ASN A 144 -1.88 7.32 9.57
C ASN A 144 -3.19 8.08 9.80
N GLU A 145 -3.16 9.41 9.98
CA GLU A 145 -4.38 10.22 10.14
C GLU A 145 -5.26 10.22 8.89
N ALA A 146 -4.66 10.27 7.69
CA ALA A 146 -5.40 10.18 6.44
C ALA A 146 -6.02 8.78 6.19
N ILE A 147 -5.51 7.74 6.86
CA ILE A 147 -6.03 6.37 6.76
C ILE A 147 -7.21 6.17 7.71
N ASP A 148 -7.16 6.71 8.92
CA ASP A 148 -8.29 6.65 9.88
C ASP A 148 -9.51 7.45 9.38
N ASP A 149 -9.30 8.62 8.76
CA ASP A 149 -10.38 9.46 8.24
C ASP A 149 -11.08 8.83 7.01
N ALA A 150 -10.39 7.96 6.28
CA ALA A 150 -10.94 7.19 5.16
C ALA A 150 -11.64 5.89 5.57
N MET A 151 -11.59 5.51 6.86
CA MET A 151 -12.22 4.29 7.40
C MET A 151 -13.55 4.53 8.14
N GLY A 152 -14.14 5.74 8.06
CA GLY A 152 -15.51 5.99 8.54
C GLY A 152 -16.51 5.05 7.86
N ASP A 153 -17.23 4.25 8.65
CA ASP A 153 -17.92 3.02 8.22
C ASP A 153 -19.44 3.04 8.46
N ASP A 154 -20.15 4.09 8.02
CA ASP A 154 -21.60 4.26 8.31
C ASP A 154 -22.50 4.63 7.09
N GLU A 155 -22.11 4.31 5.84
CA GLU A 155 -22.90 4.70 4.63
C GLU A 155 -23.51 3.54 3.80
N ASP A 156 -23.38 2.28 4.25
CA ASP A 156 -23.67 1.09 3.42
C ASP A 156 -25.15 0.93 2.99
N GLU A 157 -26.13 1.43 3.78
CA GLU A 157 -27.56 1.33 3.43
C GLU A 157 -28.01 2.41 2.43
N GLU A 158 -27.55 3.66 2.60
CA GLU A 158 -27.91 4.76 1.69
C GLU A 158 -27.31 4.56 0.29
N GLU A 159 -26.06 4.10 0.21
CA GLU A 159 -25.38 3.83 -1.08
C GLU A 159 -26.07 2.68 -1.84
N SER A 160 -26.61 1.69 -1.12
CA SER A 160 -27.37 0.57 -1.71
C SER A 160 -28.68 1.03 -2.35
N ASP A 161 -29.47 1.84 -1.65
CA ASP A 161 -30.76 2.33 -2.15
C ASP A 161 -30.59 3.33 -3.31
N ALA A 162 -29.50 4.13 -3.28
CA ALA A 162 -29.11 4.97 -4.40
C ALA A 162 -28.80 4.16 -5.67
N ILE A 163 -28.07 3.05 -5.55
CA ILE A 163 -27.76 2.16 -6.68
C ILE A 163 -29.03 1.53 -7.26
N VAL A 164 -29.95 1.06 -6.41
CA VAL A 164 -31.24 0.50 -6.89
C VAL A 164 -32.01 1.57 -7.68
N THR A 165 -32.07 2.80 -7.16
CA THR A 165 -32.74 3.93 -7.81
C THR A 165 -32.08 4.27 -9.15
N GLN A 166 -30.75 4.30 -9.21
CA GLN A 166 -29.98 4.56 -10.43
C GLN A 166 -30.22 3.49 -11.51
N VAL A 167 -30.22 2.21 -11.12
CA VAL A 167 -30.49 1.10 -12.03
C VAL A 167 -31.90 1.22 -12.59
N LEU A 168 -32.91 1.44 -11.74
CA LEU A 168 -34.30 1.61 -12.16
C LEU A 168 -34.50 2.81 -13.09
N GLY A 169 -33.89 3.95 -12.76
CA GLY A 169 -33.88 5.13 -13.63
C GLY A 169 -33.23 4.85 -14.98
N SER A 170 -32.12 4.10 -14.98
CA SER A 170 -31.44 3.70 -16.20
C SER A 170 -32.24 2.70 -17.03
N LEU A 171 -33.11 1.85 -16.46
CA LEU A 171 -33.99 1.00 -17.26
C LEU A 171 -35.11 1.81 -17.93
N ARG A 172 -35.67 2.78 -17.21
CA ARG A 172 -36.77 3.63 -17.68
C ARG A 172 -36.39 4.54 -18.85
N LEU A 173 -35.10 4.84 -19.00
CA LEU A 173 -34.55 5.61 -20.13
C LEU A 173 -34.30 4.75 -21.39
N TRP A 174 -34.34 3.41 -21.27
CA TRP A 174 -34.04 2.47 -22.36
C TRP A 174 -35.26 1.65 -22.81
N THR A 175 -36.44 1.94 -22.27
CA THR A 175 -37.76 1.43 -22.69
C THR A 175 -38.57 2.54 -23.31
#